data_AF-A0AAV4HCS7-F1
#
_entry.id   AF-A0AAV4HCS7-F1
#
_cell.length_a   1.000
_cell.length_b   1.000
_cell.length_c   1.000
_cell.angle_alpha   90.00
_cell.angle_beta   90.00
_cell.angle_gamma   90.00
#
_symmetry.space_group_name_H-M   'P 1'
#
loop_
_entity.id
_entity.type
_entity.pdbx_description
1 polymer ?
#
loop_
_entity_poly.entity_id
_entity_poly.type
_entity_poly.pdbx_seq_one_letter_code
_entity_poly.pdbx_strand_id
1 'polypeptide(L)'
;MEYNLKALNKDPDLRNKFAIEVKNKFEALEAGTAEERLWEILKDSIEKAAEENIPKQPKREHKKWMAQSILDKMALRRKAKQHPSRYKSIDKEIKKSAMRQKKNG
;
A
#
# COMPACT_ATOMS: atom_id res chain seq x y z
N MET A 1 -25.34 -32.25 2.08
CA MET A 1 -26.31 -31.75 3.07
C MET A 1 -27.46 -31.15 2.26
N GLU A 2 -28.66 -31.73 2.33
CA GLU A 2 -29.83 -31.29 1.54
C GLU A 2 -30.83 -30.59 2.47
N TYR A 3 -31.31 -29.42 2.06
CA TYR A 3 -32.27 -28.63 2.83
C TYR A 3 -33.70 -28.90 2.37
N ASN A 4 -34.63 -29.04 3.31
CA ASN A 4 -36.03 -29.28 3.02
C ASN A 4 -36.77 -27.97 2.69
N LEU A 5 -36.64 -27.51 1.44
CA LEU A 5 -37.30 -26.29 0.95
C LEU A 5 -38.83 -26.38 0.95
N LYS A 6 -39.39 -27.61 0.89
CA LYS A 6 -40.84 -27.81 0.96
C LYS A 6 -41.40 -27.47 2.34
N ALA A 7 -40.65 -27.75 3.42
CA ALA A 7 -41.03 -27.37 4.77
C ALA A 7 -41.01 -25.84 4.94
N LEU A 8 -39.96 -25.18 4.43
CA LEU A 8 -39.83 -23.72 4.47
C LEU A 8 -40.98 -22.99 3.76
N ASN A 9 -41.48 -23.54 2.65
CA ASN A 9 -42.59 -22.95 1.89
C ASN A 9 -43.97 -23.21 2.48
N LYS A 10 -44.12 -24.26 3.29
CA LYS A 10 -45.42 -24.66 3.88
C LYS A 10 -45.65 -24.06 5.26
N ASP A 11 -44.58 -23.80 6.00
CA ASP A 11 -44.62 -23.27 7.37
C ASP A 11 -44.25 -21.77 7.37
N PRO A 12 -45.24 -20.87 7.57
CA PRO A 12 -45.01 -19.43 7.61
C PRO A 12 -44.08 -19.01 8.75
N ASP A 13 -44.15 -19.67 9.91
CA ASP A 13 -43.34 -19.33 11.08
C ASP A 13 -41.89 -19.71 10.87
N LEU A 14 -41.64 -20.87 10.27
CA LEU A 14 -40.30 -21.30 9.86
C LEU A 14 -39.72 -20.34 8.83
N ARG A 15 -40.52 -19.92 7.84
CA ARG A 15 -40.11 -18.93 6.83
C ARG A 15 -39.74 -17.60 7.47
N ASN A 16 -40.54 -17.14 8.43
CA ASN A 16 -40.34 -15.86 9.08
C ASN A 16 -39.07 -15.87 9.96
N LYS A 17 -38.87 -16.95 10.73
CA LYS A 17 -37.64 -17.15 11.53
C LYS A 17 -36.39 -17.15 10.65
N PHE A 18 -36.42 -17.89 9.55
CA PHE A 18 -35.31 -17.94 8.61
C PHE A 18 -35.02 -16.56 8.00
N ALA A 19 -36.07 -15.84 7.58
CA ALA A 19 -35.92 -14.49 7.01
C ALA A 19 -35.31 -13.50 8.01
N ILE A 20 -35.73 -13.54 9.28
CA ILE A 20 -35.17 -12.70 10.35
C ILE A 20 -33.69 -13.02 10.58
N GLU A 21 -33.32 -14.30 10.68
CA GLU A 21 -31.91 -14.68 10.86
C GLU A 21 -31.03 -14.22 9.70
N VAL A 22 -31.49 -14.41 8.45
CA VAL A 22 -30.76 -13.97 7.27
C VAL A 22 -30.61 -12.45 7.27
N LYS A 23 -31.68 -11.70 7.58
CA LYS A 23 -31.66 -10.25 7.65
C LYS A 23 -30.67 -9.75 8.71
N ASN A 24 -30.74 -10.29 9.92
CA ASN A 24 -29.84 -9.91 11.01
C ASN A 24 -28.36 -10.16 10.66
N LYS A 25 -28.07 -11.30 10.01
CA LYS A 25 -26.71 -11.61 9.54
C LYS A 25 -26.25 -10.64 8.45
N PHE A 26 -27.14 -10.26 7.54
CA PHE A 26 -26.82 -9.31 6.47
C PHE A 26 -26.56 -7.90 7.00
N GLU A 27 -27.39 -7.43 7.94
CA GLU A 27 -27.21 -6.13 8.61
C GLU A 27 -25.89 -6.09 9.40
N ALA A 28 -25.52 -7.17 10.08
CA ALA A 28 -24.23 -7.27 10.78
C ALA A 28 -23.03 -7.23 9.81
N LEU A 29 -23.16 -7.85 8.64
CA LEU A 29 -22.13 -7.78 7.59
C LEU A 29 -22.03 -6.36 7.02
N GLU A 30 -23.15 -5.70 6.71
CA GLU A 30 -23.13 -4.31 6.24
C GLU A 30 -22.50 -3.36 7.27
N ALA A 31 -22.80 -3.54 8.56
CA ALA A 31 -22.19 -2.77 9.63
C ALA A 31 -20.65 -2.92 9.67
N GLY A 32 -20.14 -4.15 9.52
CA GLY A 32 -18.70 -4.39 9.37
C GLY A 32 -18.09 -3.66 8.16
N THR A 33 -18.77 -3.71 7.01
CA THR A 33 -18.31 -2.99 5.81
C THR A 33 -18.34 -1.46 5.95
N ALA A 34 -19.23 -0.93 6.79
CA ALA A 34 -19.28 0.49 7.10
C ALA A 34 -18.04 0.91 7.92
N GLU A 35 -17.58 0.10 8.87
CA GLU A 35 -16.34 0.34 9.62
C GLU A 35 -15.11 0.35 8.70
N GLU A 36 -15.00 -0.59 7.76
CA GLU A 36 -13.91 -0.59 6.78
C GLU A 36 -13.94 0.65 5.88
N ARG A 37 -15.12 1.10 5.43
CA ARG A 37 -15.25 2.35 4.66
C ARG A 37 -14.85 3.57 5.47
N LEU A 38 -15.26 3.63 6.74
CA LEU A 38 -14.86 4.72 7.65
C LEU A 38 -13.34 4.74 7.86
N TRP A 39 -12.71 3.57 7.96
CA TRP A 39 -11.27 3.45 8.07
C TRP A 39 -10.53 3.96 6.82
N GLU A 40 -11.00 3.61 5.63
CA GLU A 40 -10.43 4.13 4.38
C GLU A 40 -10.58 5.65 4.25
N ILE A 41 -11.73 6.21 4.64
CA ILE A 41 -11.96 7.67 4.68
C ILE A 41 -11.00 8.35 5.66
N LEU A 42 -10.82 7.77 6.85
CA LEU A 42 -9.90 8.31 7.85
C LEU A 42 -8.45 8.29 7.34
N LYS A 43 -8.03 7.19 6.71
CA LYS A 43 -6.70 7.05 6.15
C LYS A 43 -6.43 8.09 5.05
N ASP A 44 -7.37 8.25 4.12
CA ASP A 44 -7.27 9.27 3.06
C ASP A 44 -7.20 10.69 3.65
N SER A 45 -8.00 10.96 4.69
CA SER A 45 -7.98 12.25 5.39
C SER A 45 -6.64 12.53 6.07
N ILE A 46 -6.04 11.52 6.72
CA ILE A 46 -4.71 11.62 7.34
C ILE A 46 -3.64 11.86 6.27
N GLU A 47 -3.67 11.13 5.15
CA GLU A 47 -2.71 11.29 4.06
C GLU A 47 -2.78 12.69 3.44
N LYS A 48 -3.98 13.21 3.17
CA LYS A 48 -4.18 14.58 2.66
C LYS A 48 -3.72 15.63 3.64
N ALA A 49 -4.12 15.51 4.91
CA ALA A 49 -3.69 16.44 5.95
C ALA A 49 -2.16 16.46 6.09
N ALA A 50 -1.52 15.29 5.99
CA ALA A 50 -0.07 15.18 5.99
C ALA A 50 0.56 15.86 4.77
N GLU A 51 0.03 15.66 3.56
CA GLU A 51 0.55 16.30 2.35
C GLU A 51 0.43 17.83 2.38
N GLU A 52 -0.67 18.35 2.93
CA GLU A 52 -0.94 19.79 3.00
C GLU A 52 -0.13 20.49 4.10
N ASN A 53 0.05 19.84 5.25
CA ASN A 53 0.57 20.51 6.45
C ASN A 53 1.99 20.11 6.81
N ILE A 54 2.48 18.93 6.38
CA ILE A 54 3.83 18.49 6.73
C ILE A 54 4.80 18.91 5.62
N PRO A 55 5.79 19.78 5.92
CA PRO A 55 6.77 20.18 4.93
C PRO A 55 7.56 18.98 4.42
N LYS A 56 7.69 18.88 3.10
CA LYS A 56 8.53 17.85 2.47
C LYS A 56 9.97 18.01 2.98
N GLN A 57 10.60 16.90 3.36
CA GLN A 57 12.00 16.92 3.75
C GLN A 57 12.84 17.51 2.61
N PRO A 58 13.73 18.48 2.90
CA PRO A 58 14.57 19.06 1.88
C PRO A 58 15.43 17.96 1.25
N LYS A 59 15.47 17.94 -0.09
CA LYS A 59 16.39 17.04 -0.80
C LYS A 59 17.80 17.44 -0.40
N ARG A 60 18.57 16.48 0.09
CA ARG A 60 20.01 16.70 0.32
C ARG A 60 20.64 17.13 -0.99
N GLU A 61 21.26 18.30 -1.00
CA GLU A 61 22.00 18.75 -2.16
C GLU A 61 23.06 17.73 -2.55
N HIS A 62 23.17 17.47 -3.85
CA HIS A 62 24.25 16.64 -4.34
C HIS A 62 25.57 17.35 -4.07
N LYS A 63 26.55 16.60 -3.57
CA LYS A 63 27.88 17.16 -3.29
C LYS A 63 28.50 17.62 -4.61
N LYS A 64 29.05 18.84 -4.65
CA LYS A 64 29.62 19.47 -5.87
C LYS A 64 30.69 18.62 -6.57
N TRP A 65 31.40 17.76 -5.83
CA TRP A 65 32.42 16.85 -6.38
C TRP A 65 31.85 15.60 -7.07
N MET A 66 30.54 15.36 -6.98
CA MET A 66 29.90 14.17 -7.55
C MET A 66 29.53 14.42 -9.00
N ALA A 67 30.15 13.69 -9.92
CA ALA A 67 29.87 13.82 -11.35
C ALA A 67 28.47 13.35 -11.72
N GLN A 68 27.91 13.96 -12.77
CA GLN A 68 26.60 13.61 -13.34
C GLN A 68 26.46 12.11 -13.64
N SER A 69 27.53 11.46 -14.11
CA SER A 69 27.55 10.02 -14.39
C SER A 69 27.27 9.13 -13.17
N ILE A 70 27.58 9.59 -11.95
CA ILE A 70 27.23 8.90 -10.71
C ILE A 70 25.74 9.12 -10.39
N LEU A 71 25.22 10.33 -10.62
CA LEU A 71 23.81 10.65 -10.42
C LEU A 71 22.91 9.82 -11.34
N ASP A 72 23.30 9.65 -12.60
CA ASP A 72 22.60 8.83 -13.58
C ASP A 72 22.59 7.36 -13.14
N LYS A 73 23.71 6.85 -12.62
CA LYS A 73 23.77 5.50 -12.02
C LYS A 73 22.87 5.37 -10.78
N MET A 74 22.78 6.39 -9.94
CA MET A 74 21.84 6.39 -8.80
C MET A 74 20.37 6.35 -9.26
N ALA A 75 20.04 6.96 -10.39
CA ALA A 75 18.71 6.85 -11.00
C ALA A 75 18.46 5.44 -11.55
N LEU A 76 19.45 4.83 -12.22
CA LEU A 76 19.38 3.43 -12.67
C LEU A 76 19.22 2.45 -11.49
N ARG A 77 19.94 2.66 -10.39
CA ARG A 77 19.79 1.85 -9.17
C ARG A 77 18.37 1.93 -8.59
N ARG A 78 17.75 3.12 -8.61
CA ARG A 78 16.36 3.31 -8.15
C ARG A 78 15.38 2.48 -8.97
N LYS A 79 15.56 2.42 -10.30
CA LYS A 79 14.74 1.59 -11.20
C LYS A 79 15.00 0.09 -11.01
N ALA A 80 16.20 -0.30 -10.60
CA ALA A 80 16.58 -1.69 -10.38
C ALA A 80 16.17 -2.27 -9.00
N LYS A 81 15.36 -1.57 -8.20
CA LYS A 81 14.95 -2.03 -6.85
C LYS A 81 14.31 -3.43 -6.85
N GLN A 82 13.59 -3.77 -7.91
CA GLN A 82 12.91 -5.07 -8.05
C GLN A 82 13.85 -6.21 -8.49
N HIS A 83 15.11 -5.93 -8.83
CA HIS A 83 16.10 -6.92 -9.28
C HIS A 83 17.34 -6.91 -8.38
N PRO A 84 17.38 -7.76 -7.33
CA PRO A 84 18.41 -7.68 -6.27
C PRO A 84 19.86 -7.82 -6.77
N SER A 85 20.12 -8.69 -7.74
CA SER A 85 21.46 -8.89 -8.32
C SER A 85 21.94 -7.63 -9.06
N ARG A 86 21.07 -7.07 -9.91
CA ARG A 86 21.32 -5.84 -10.66
C ARG A 86 21.47 -4.62 -9.74
N TYR A 87 20.64 -4.53 -8.70
CA TYR A 87 20.75 -3.50 -7.67
C TYR A 87 22.12 -3.51 -6.99
N LYS A 88 22.56 -4.68 -6.51
CA LYS A 88 23.85 -4.84 -5.82
C LYS A 88 25.03 -4.50 -6.73
N SER A 89 24.98 -4.88 -8.00
CA SER A 89 26.01 -4.56 -8.98
C SER A 89 26.15 -3.05 -9.20
N ILE A 90 25.03 -2.36 -9.46
CA ILE A 90 25.01 -0.91 -9.67
C ILE A 90 25.45 -0.17 -8.40
N ASP A 91 25.03 -0.63 -7.20
CA ASP A 91 25.44 -0.02 -5.94
C ASP A 91 26.95 -0.11 -5.69
N LYS A 92 27.56 -1.27 -5.98
CA LYS A 92 29.01 -1.46 -5.88
C LYS A 92 29.76 -0.51 -6.82
N GLU A 93 29.25 -0.33 -8.03
CA GLU A 93 29.83 0.57 -9.02
C GLU A 93 29.73 2.05 -8.59
N ILE A 94 28.56 2.48 -8.11
CA ILE A 94 28.35 3.84 -7.56
C ILE A 94 29.34 4.11 -6.43
N LYS A 95 29.48 3.19 -5.47
CA LYS A 95 30.42 3.33 -4.35
C LYS A 95 31.86 3.47 -4.83
N LYS A 96 32.29 2.65 -5.79
CA LYS A 96 33.64 2.69 -6.35
C LYS A 96 33.91 4.01 -7.09
N SER A 97 32.98 4.46 -7.93
CA SER A 97 33.10 5.73 -8.66
C SER A 97 33.08 6.94 -7.72
N ALA A 98 32.20 6.93 -6.71
CA ALA A 98 32.10 8.03 -5.75
C ALA A 98 33.36 8.14 -4.87
N MET A 99 33.93 7.01 -4.42
CA MET A 99 35.20 7.02 -3.68
C MET A 99 36.36 7.58 -4.50
N ARG A 100 36.43 7.25 -5.79
CA ARG A 100 37.48 7.76 -6.69
C ARG A 100 37.35 9.27 -6.89
N GLN A 101 36.15 9.77 -7.15
CA GLN A 101 35.93 11.20 -7.35
C GLN A 101 36.19 12.01 -6.08
N LYS A 102 35.77 11.50 -4.91
CA LYS A 102 36.07 12.14 -3.62
C LYS A 102 37.58 12.20 -3.30
N LYS A 103 38.40 11.33 -3.89
CA LYS A 103 39.87 11.38 -3.74
C LYS A 103 40.55 12.34 -4.71
N ASN A 104 39.89 12.65 -5.82
CA ASN A 104 40.46 13.41 -6.94
C ASN A 104 39.93 14.85 -7.06
N GLY A 105 38.99 15.26 -6.21
CA GLY A 105 38.43 16.62 -6.15
C GLY A 105 38.24 17.05 -4.72
#